data_AF-A0A9P4DG77-F1
#
_entry.id   AF-A0A9P4DG77-F1
#
_cell.length_a   1.000
_cell.length_b   1.000
_cell.length_c   1.000
_cell.angle_alpha   90.00
_cell.angle_beta   90.00
_cell.angle_gamma   90.00
#
_symmetry.space_group_name_H-M   'P 1'
#
loop_
_entity.id
_entity.type
_entity.pdbx_description
1 polymer ?
#
loop_
_entity_poly.entity_id
_entity_poly.type
_entity_poly.pdbx_seq_one_letter_code
_entity_poly.pdbx_strand_id
1 'polypeptide(L)' 'MSQQGLRFTLDVDGLLATDTAVVSFTLCQNLSTPFTLSVDIAS' A
#
# COMPACT_ATOMS: atom_id res chain seq x y z
N MET A 1 -17.05 16.88 2.73
CA MET A 1 -15.85 16.13 2.31
C MET A 1 -15.95 14.76 2.97
N SER A 2 -16.04 13.67 2.19
CA SER A 2 -16.22 12.33 2.77
C SER A 2 -15.00 11.98 3.64
N GLN A 3 -15.25 11.53 4.87
CA GLN A 3 -14.22 11.04 5.81
C GLN A 3 -13.68 9.64 5.43
N GLN A 4 -13.85 9.23 4.19
CA GLN A 4 -13.35 7.94 3.74
C GLN A 4 -11.87 8.12 3.45
N GLY A 5 -11.04 7.73 4.43
CA GLY A 5 -9.60 7.67 4.24
C GLY A 5 -9.23 6.90 2.98
N LEU A 6 -8.07 7.23 2.40
CA LEU A 6 -7.54 6.53 1.23
C LEU A 6 -7.41 5.04 1.55
N ARG A 7 -8.01 4.20 0.71
CA ARG A 7 -7.89 2.74 0.76
C ARG A 7 -7.02 2.30 -0.41
N PHE A 8 -5.99 1.53 -0.12
CA PHE A 8 -5.13 0.91 -1.12
C PHE A 8 -5.34 -0.60 -1.06
N THR A 9 -5.36 -1.22 -2.24
CA THR A 9 -5.30 -2.67 -2.39
C THR A 9 -3.92 -2.98 -2.96
N LEU A 10 -3.12 -3.75 -2.24
CA LEU A 10 -1.86 -4.28 -2.76
C LEU A 10 -2.16 -5.67 -3.34
N ASP A 11 -1.86 -5.85 -4.62
CA ASP A 11 -1.91 -7.13 -5.31
C ASP A 11 -0.49 -7.46 -5.78
N VAL A 12 0.00 -8.64 -5.40
CA VAL A 12 1.36 -9.09 -5.72
C VAL A 12 1.24 -10.42 -6.43
N ASP A 13 1.64 -10.45 -7.70
CA ASP A 13 1.63 -11.68 -8.50
C ASP A 13 2.41 -12.80 -7.82
N GLY A 14 1.74 -13.94 -7.61
CA GLY A 14 2.32 -15.11 -6.94
C GLY A 14 2.21 -15.12 -5.42
N LEU A 15 1.56 -14.12 -4.81
CA LEU A 15 1.34 -14.04 -3.37
C LEU A 15 -0.17 -14.06 -3.05
N LEU A 16 -0.61 -15.03 -2.23
CA LEU A 16 -2.02 -15.14 -1.84
C LEU A 16 -2.34 -14.09 -0.77
N ALA A 17 -3.45 -13.36 -0.96
CA ALA A 17 -3.90 -12.30 -0.04
C ALA A 17 -4.11 -12.80 1.41
N THR A 18 -4.40 -14.09 1.59
CA THR A 18 -4.57 -14.72 2.91
C THR A 18 -3.26 -14.96 3.66
N ASP A 19 -2.14 -15.08 2.95
CA ASP A 19 -0.83 -15.41 3.52
C ASP A 19 0.01 -14.14 3.80
N THR A 20 -0.57 -12.95 3.60
CA THR A 20 0.18 -11.69 3.57
C THR A 20 -0.41 -10.69 4.55
N ALA A 21 0.28 -10.44 5.66
CA ALA A 21 -0.08 -9.37 6.58
C ALA A 21 0.73 -8.11 6.25
N VAL A 22 0.05 -7.04 5.83
CA VAL A 22 0.67 -5.71 5.70
C VAL A 22 0.89 -5.14 7.09
N VAL A 23 2.14 -4.94 7.47
CA VAL A 23 2.53 -4.39 8.78
C VAL A 23 2.49 -2.87 8.76
N SER A 24 3.02 -2.28 7.69
CA SER A 24 3.07 -0.83 7.50
C SER A 24 3.00 -0.50 6.01
N PHE A 25 2.45 0.68 5.71
CA PHE A 25 2.54 1.26 4.39
C PHE A 25 2.80 2.76 4.48
N THR A 26 3.54 3.29 3.52
CA THR A 26 3.78 4.73 3.37
C THR A 26 3.56 5.12 1.92
N LEU A 27 2.64 6.06 1.67
CA LEU A 27 2.48 6.70 0.36
C LEU A 27 3.18 8.05 0.40
N CYS A 28 4.24 8.17 -0.40
CA CYS A 28 4.97 9.42 -0.58
C CYS A 28 4.63 10.03 -1.93
N GLN A 29 4.26 11.30 -1.94
CA GLN A 29 4.20 12.12 -3.14
C GLN A 29 5.16 13.30 -2.95
N ASN A 30 6.19 13.37 -3.79
CA ASN A 30 7.03 14.56 -3.87
C ASN A 30 6.63 15.36 -5.12
N LEU A 31 6.70 16.68 -5.04
CA LEU A 31 6.27 17.57 -6.11
C LEU A 31 7.00 17.20 -7.41
N SER A 32 6.23 16.95 -8.46
CA SER A 32 6.73 16.55 -9.79
C SER A 32 7.41 15.18 -9.88
N THR A 33 7.29 14.31 -8.88
CA THR A 33 7.69 12.90 -8.97
C THR A 33 6.48 11.98 -8.97
N PRO A 34 6.56 10.79 -9.61
CA PRO A 34 5.54 9.75 -9.42
C PRO A 34 5.33 9.41 -7.94
N PHE A 35 4.11 8.98 -7.60
CA PHE A 35 3.83 8.45 -6.27
C PHE A 35 4.68 7.22 -5.99
N THR A 36 5.23 7.14 -4.77
CA THR A 36 5.93 5.95 -4.29
C THR A 36 5.14 5.33 -3.15
N LEU A 37 4.76 4.07 -3.32
CA LEU A 37 4.11 3.27 -2.28
C LEU A 37 5.14 2.27 -1.73
N SER A 38 5.53 2.45 -0.47
CA SER A 38 6.35 1.50 0.27
C SER A 38 5.46 0.67 1.18
N VAL A 39 5.61 -0.65 1.14
CA VAL A 39 4.81 -1.58 1.96
C VAL A 39 5.74 -2.58 2.63
N ASP A 40 5.61 -2.72 3.94
CA ASP A 40 6.26 -3.76 4.72
C ASP A 40 5.29 -4.91 4.95
N ILE A 41 5.76 -6.11 4.65
CA ILE A 41 4.97 -7.34 4.68
C ILE A 41 5.60 -8.30 5.70
N ALA A 42 4.75 -8.89 6.55
CA ALA A 42 5.08 -10.07 7.33
C ALA A 42 4.35 -11.29 6.76
N SER A 43 5.09 -12.40 6.64
CA SER A 43 4.59 -13.72 6.22
C SER A 43 4.55 -14.69 7.39
#